data_AF-A0A0K1QFH5-F1
#
_entry.id   AF-A0A0K1QFH5-F1
#
_cell.length_a   1.000
_cell.length_b   1.000
_cell.length_c   1.000
_cell.angle_alpha   90.00
_cell.angle_beta   90.00
_cell.angle_gamma   90.00
#
_symmetry.space_group_name_H-M   'P 1'
#
loop_
_entity.id
_entity.type
_entity.pdbx_description
1 polymer ?
#
loop_
_entity_poly.entity_id
_entity_poly.type
_entity_poly.pdbx_seq_one_letter_code
_entity_poly.pdbx_strand_id
1 'polypeptide(L)'
;MGNARAPKSRPLVLVIDDGKQHVMLLKLALMQRGYAVVVVHSVEGACTMLRERSVNALLVTTPLEAAAEALRAIGSARPSVAMATAPDGPDGQARVHAAGFDFALPRPIDFAELDALLRDHMSRRTSGVRARVRTPRGNKQRLA
;
A
#
# COMPACT_ATOMS: atom_id res chain seq x y z
N MET A 1 20.13 -12.86 33.32
CA MET A 1 19.13 -13.60 32.54
C MET A 1 18.58 -12.67 31.46
N GLY A 2 18.97 -12.89 30.20
CA GLY A 2 18.56 -12.05 29.07
C GLY A 2 17.15 -12.35 28.63
N ASN A 3 16.29 -11.33 28.59
CA ASN A 3 14.91 -11.44 28.14
C ASN A 3 14.92 -11.65 26.61
N ALA A 4 14.82 -12.89 26.15
CA ALA A 4 14.76 -13.21 24.72
C ALA A 4 13.44 -12.71 24.15
N ARG A 5 13.47 -11.52 23.54
CA ARG A 5 12.33 -10.94 22.84
C ARG A 5 11.93 -11.88 21.70
N ALA A 6 10.70 -12.39 21.73
CA ALA A 6 10.17 -13.21 20.65
C ALA A 6 10.41 -12.53 19.29
N PRO A 7 10.77 -13.28 18.23
CA PRO A 7 11.04 -12.69 16.93
C PRO A 7 9.81 -11.92 16.45
N LYS A 8 9.99 -10.64 16.14
CA LYS A 8 8.89 -9.83 15.58
C LYS A 8 8.43 -10.48 14.28
N SER A 9 7.14 -10.76 14.16
CA SER A 9 6.55 -11.21 12.91
C SER A 9 6.82 -10.16 11.82
N ARG A 10 7.18 -10.62 10.62
CA ARG A 10 7.40 -9.75 9.46
C ARG A 10 6.07 -9.08 9.08
N PRO A 11 6.02 -7.76 8.80
CA PRO A 11 4.80 -7.13 8.34
C PRO A 11 4.35 -7.75 7.02
N LEU A 12 3.06 -8.06 6.92
CA LEU A 12 2.44 -8.67 5.75
C LEU A 12 1.96 -7.60 4.76
N VAL A 13 2.49 -7.65 3.56
CA VAL A 13 2.04 -6.86 2.39
C VAL A 13 1.24 -7.76 1.46
N LEU A 14 0.00 -7.37 1.19
CA LEU A 14 -0.83 -7.97 0.15
C LEU A 14 -0.67 -7.17 -1.13
N VAL A 15 -0.28 -7.85 -2.21
CA VAL A 15 -0.13 -7.27 -3.54
C VAL A 15 -1.22 -7.81 -4.45
N ILE A 16 -1.97 -6.91 -5.11
CA ILE A 16 -2.91 -7.26 -6.18
C ILE A 16 -2.25 -6.86 -7.50
N ASP A 17 -1.94 -7.84 -8.35
CA ASP A 17 -1.31 -7.65 -9.66
C ASP A 17 -1.86 -8.69 -10.65
N ASP A 18 -2.30 -8.26 -11.83
CA ASP A 18 -2.83 -9.12 -12.89
C ASP A 18 -1.73 -9.66 -13.82
N GLY A 19 -0.51 -9.12 -13.73
CA GLY A 19 0.68 -9.46 -14.51
C GLY A 19 1.67 -10.35 -13.77
N LYS A 20 1.83 -11.61 -14.23
CA LYS A 20 2.69 -12.60 -13.57
C LYS A 20 4.20 -12.24 -13.55
N GLN A 21 4.70 -11.44 -14.49
CA GLN A 21 6.14 -11.13 -14.58
C GLN A 21 6.57 -9.96 -13.68
N HIS A 22 5.83 -8.84 -13.67
CA HIS A 22 6.18 -7.68 -12.85
C HIS A 22 6.08 -7.95 -11.35
N VAL A 23 5.12 -8.77 -10.95
CA VAL A 23 4.88 -9.03 -9.54
C VAL A 23 6.01 -9.82 -8.86
N MET A 24 6.78 -10.61 -9.61
CA MET A 24 7.89 -11.38 -9.05
C MET A 24 9.02 -10.47 -8.55
N LEU A 25 9.41 -9.46 -9.34
CA LEU A 25 10.47 -8.53 -8.96
C LEU A 25 10.07 -7.71 -7.72
N LEU A 26 8.83 -7.20 -7.72
CA LEU A 26 8.25 -6.48 -6.58
C LEU A 26 8.23 -7.36 -5.32
N LYS A 27 7.76 -8.61 -5.44
CA LYS A 27 7.74 -9.58 -4.35
C LYS A 27 9.14 -9.83 -3.79
N LEU A 28 10.12 -10.10 -4.64
CA LEU A 28 11.51 -10.34 -4.23
C LEU A 28 12.10 -9.09 -3.54
N ALA A 29 11.90 -7.91 -4.13
CA ALA A 29 12.40 -6.65 -3.58
C ALA A 29 11.85 -6.36 -2.18
N LEU A 30 10.55 -6.59 -1.95
CA LEU A 30 9.91 -6.44 -0.63
C LEU A 30 10.36 -7.53 0.35
N MET A 31 10.47 -8.78 -0.08
CA MET A 31 10.93 -9.87 0.79
C MET A 31 12.37 -9.64 1.28
N GLN A 32 13.26 -9.16 0.41
CA GLN A 32 14.64 -8.79 0.78
C GLN A 32 14.69 -7.66 1.82
N ARG A 33 13.67 -6.79 1.85
CA ARG A 33 13.54 -5.69 2.83
C ARG A 33 12.88 -6.11 4.14
N GLY A 34 12.52 -7.39 4.29
CA GLY A 34 12.02 -7.97 5.53
C GLY A 34 10.49 -8.07 5.63
N TYR A 35 9.76 -7.87 4.54
CA TYR A 35 8.30 -8.06 4.51
C TYR A 35 7.94 -9.53 4.25
N ALA A 36 6.80 -9.96 4.80
CA ALA A 36 6.06 -11.09 4.26
C ALA A 36 5.20 -10.57 3.11
N VAL A 37 5.16 -11.28 1.98
CA VAL A 37 4.43 -10.83 0.79
C VAL A 37 3.51 -11.94 0.29
N VAL A 38 2.22 -11.62 0.19
CA VAL A 38 1.23 -12.45 -0.50
C VAL A 38 0.82 -11.72 -1.77
N VAL A 39 0.82 -12.44 -2.88
CA VAL A 39 0.36 -11.95 -4.17
C VAL A 39 -0.95 -12.63 -4.48
N VAL A 40 -1.93 -11.84 -4.89
CA VAL A 40 -3.20 -12.32 -5.45
C VAL A 40 -3.40 -11.67 -6.82
N HIS A 41 -4.08 -12.39 -7.71
CA HIS A 41 -4.29 -11.98 -9.09
C HIS A 41 -5.74 -11.54 -9.36
N SER A 42 -6.53 -11.36 -8.29
CA SER A 42 -7.91 -10.93 -8.40
C SER A 42 -8.37 -10.19 -7.13
N VAL A 43 -9.42 -9.39 -7.28
CA VAL A 43 -10.05 -8.66 -6.18
C VAL A 43 -10.68 -9.62 -5.18
N GLU A 44 -11.30 -10.71 -5.64
CA GLU A 44 -11.92 -11.72 -4.80
C GLU A 44 -10.88 -12.43 -3.92
N GLY A 45 -9.72 -12.77 -4.50
CA GLY A 45 -8.60 -13.33 -3.75
C GLY A 45 -8.10 -12.36 -2.67
N ALA A 46 -8.03 -11.07 -2.98
CA ALA A 46 -7.66 -10.04 -2.01
C ALA A 46 -8.67 -9.92 -0.86
N CYS A 47 -9.97 -9.89 -1.19
CA CYS A 47 -11.05 -9.82 -0.21
C CYS A 47 -11.08 -11.04 0.71
N THR A 48 -10.84 -12.24 0.19
CA THR A 48 -10.70 -13.45 1.01
C THR A 48 -9.50 -13.34 1.96
N MET A 49 -8.34 -12.95 1.45
CA MET A 49 -7.14 -12.77 2.27
C MET A 49 -7.32 -11.74 3.40
N LEU A 50 -8.00 -10.63 3.12
CA LEU A 50 -8.22 -9.55 4.08
C LEU A 50 -9.28 -9.88 5.13
N ARG A 51 -10.20 -10.81 4.83
CA ARG A 51 -11.14 -11.34 5.82
C ARG A 51 -10.50 -12.39 6.72
N GLU A 52 -9.60 -13.20 6.19
CA GLU A 52 -8.97 -14.31 6.91
C GLU A 52 -7.74 -13.90 7.71
N ARG A 53 -7.05 -12.83 7.31
CA ARG A 53 -5.75 -12.45 7.88
C ARG A 53 -5.61 -10.95 8.08
N SER A 54 -4.90 -10.58 9.14
CA SER A 54 -4.47 -9.19 9.34
C SER A 54 -3.34 -8.85 8.36
N VAL A 55 -3.62 -7.97 7.41
CA VAL A 55 -2.63 -7.43 6.47
C VAL A 55 -2.20 -6.05 6.92
N ASN A 56 -0.89 -5.79 6.88
CA ASN A 56 -0.34 -4.49 7.30
C ASN A 56 -0.42 -3.45 6.17
N ALA A 57 -0.18 -3.86 4.93
CA ALA A 57 -0.30 -3.00 3.75
C ALA A 57 -0.98 -3.68 2.57
N LEU A 58 -1.76 -2.89 1.85
CA LEU A 58 -2.29 -3.24 0.53
C LEU A 58 -1.54 -2.44 -0.53
N LEU A 59 -1.05 -3.13 -1.57
CA LEU A 59 -0.46 -2.54 -2.76
C LEU A 59 -1.21 -3.05 -4.00
N VAL A 60 -1.74 -2.13 -4.79
CA VAL A 60 -2.44 -2.47 -6.04
C VAL A 60 -1.71 -1.91 -7.24
N THR A 61 -1.37 -2.79 -8.18
CA THR A 61 -0.68 -2.46 -9.42
C THR A 61 -1.53 -2.74 -10.66
N THR A 62 -2.80 -3.08 -10.47
CA THR A 62 -3.82 -3.27 -11.51
C THR A 62 -4.57 -1.95 -11.78
N PRO A 63 -5.48 -1.90 -12.78
CA PRO A 63 -6.33 -0.74 -13.03
C PRO A 63 -7.08 -0.26 -11.78
N LEU A 64 -7.13 1.07 -11.60
CA LEU A 64 -7.60 1.71 -10.37
C LEU A 64 -9.06 1.41 -10.05
N GLU A 65 -9.89 1.18 -11.06
CA GLU A 65 -11.33 0.93 -10.94
C GLU A 65 -11.58 -0.36 -10.15
N ALA A 66 -10.88 -1.45 -10.51
CA ALA A 66 -10.93 -2.73 -9.79
C ALA A 66 -10.32 -2.61 -8.39
N ALA A 67 -9.24 -1.84 -8.25
CA ALA A 67 -8.58 -1.58 -6.97
C ALA A 67 -9.50 -0.87 -5.97
N ALA A 68 -10.26 0.12 -6.44
CA ALA A 68 -11.18 0.90 -5.64
C ALA A 68 -12.36 0.04 -5.16
N GLU A 69 -12.84 -0.88 -5.99
CA GLU A 69 -13.87 -1.84 -5.60
C GLU A 69 -13.40 -2.76 -4.48
N ALA A 70 -12.19 -3.31 -4.59
CA ALA A 70 -11.58 -4.08 -3.51
C ALA A 70 -11.59 -3.28 -2.20
N LEU A 71 -11.04 -2.06 -2.24
CA LEU A 71 -10.92 -1.20 -1.06
C LEU A 71 -12.28 -0.92 -0.38
N ARG A 72 -13.34 -0.70 -1.17
CA ARG A 72 -14.70 -0.52 -0.67
C ARG A 72 -15.26 -1.81 -0.03
N ALA A 73 -15.07 -2.96 -0.67
CA ALA A 73 -15.57 -4.24 -0.19
C ALA A 73 -14.95 -4.67 1.15
N ILE A 74 -13.70 -4.26 1.42
CA ILE A 74 -12.98 -4.61 2.65
C ILE A 74 -13.47 -3.80 3.87
N GLY A 75 -14.03 -2.60 3.64
CA GLY A 75 -14.65 -1.78 4.70
C GLY A 75 -13.74 -1.52 5.91
N SER A 76 -14.20 -1.92 7.11
CA SER A 76 -13.47 -1.72 8.37
C SER A 76 -12.25 -2.63 8.54
N ALA A 77 -12.11 -3.70 7.74
CA ALA A 77 -10.93 -4.58 7.74
C ALA A 77 -9.75 -4.00 6.93
N ARG A 78 -9.80 -2.71 6.57
CA ARG A 78 -8.79 -2.06 5.74
C ARG A 78 -7.40 -2.09 6.41
N PRO A 79 -6.32 -2.41 5.66
CA PRO A 79 -4.96 -2.37 6.16
C PRO A 79 -4.51 -1.00 6.69
N SER A 80 -3.38 -0.99 7.41
CA SER A 80 -2.82 0.25 7.97
C SER A 80 -2.40 1.25 6.91
N VAL A 81 -2.02 0.77 5.73
CA VAL A 81 -1.72 1.60 4.57
C VAL A 81 -2.23 0.89 3.30
N ALA A 82 -2.89 1.64 2.43
CA ALA A 82 -3.36 1.18 1.13
C ALA A 82 -2.77 2.09 0.05
N MET A 83 -2.14 1.49 -0.95
CA MET A 83 -1.45 2.19 -2.03
C MET A 83 -1.89 1.62 -3.37
N ALA A 84 -1.98 2.47 -4.38
CA ALA A 84 -2.23 2.05 -5.75
C ALA A 84 -1.29 2.76 -6.73
N THR A 85 -0.93 2.11 -7.83
CA THR A 85 -0.23 2.80 -8.92
C THR A 85 -1.12 3.88 -9.53
N ALA A 86 -0.58 5.07 -9.73
CA ALA A 86 -1.26 6.14 -10.43
C ALA A 86 -1.48 5.76 -11.90
N PRO A 87 -2.69 5.97 -12.45
CA PRO A 87 -2.91 6.00 -13.88
C PRO A 87 -2.06 7.10 -14.53
N ASP A 88 -1.72 6.93 -15.81
CA ASP A 88 -1.05 7.98 -16.56
C ASP A 88 -1.93 9.23 -16.72
N GLY A 89 -1.28 10.39 -16.82
CA GLY A 89 -1.94 11.68 -17.00
C GLY A 89 -2.00 12.56 -15.75
N PRO A 90 -2.43 13.83 -15.92
CA PRO A 90 -2.30 14.87 -14.89
C PRO A 90 -3.12 14.59 -13.62
N ASP A 91 -4.20 13.83 -13.73
CA ASP A 91 -5.13 13.59 -12.61
C ASP A 91 -4.91 12.24 -11.91
N GLY A 92 -3.91 11.44 -12.32
CA GLY A 92 -3.70 10.08 -11.82
C GLY A 92 -3.64 10.00 -10.30
N GLN A 93 -2.88 10.89 -9.67
CA GLN A 93 -2.77 10.97 -8.21
C GLN A 93 -4.10 11.34 -7.54
N ALA A 94 -4.82 12.33 -8.08
CA ALA A 94 -6.11 12.75 -7.54
C ALA A 94 -7.14 11.61 -7.60
N ARG A 95 -7.15 10.85 -8.70
CA ARG A 95 -8.03 9.67 -8.87
C ARG A 95 -7.74 8.59 -7.83
N VAL A 96 -6.47 8.30 -7.56
CA VAL A 96 -6.08 7.30 -6.54
C VAL A 96 -6.56 7.72 -5.14
N HIS A 97 -6.39 8.98 -4.76
CA HIS A 97 -6.88 9.48 -3.48
C HIS A 97 -8.41 9.51 -3.40
N ALA A 98 -9.10 9.89 -4.48
CA ALA A 98 -10.56 9.86 -4.55
C ALA A 98 -11.13 8.44 -4.42
N ALA A 99 -10.38 7.42 -4.86
CA ALA A 99 -10.71 6.02 -4.66
C ALA A 99 -10.50 5.52 -3.22
N GLY A 100 -9.91 6.33 -2.34
CA GLY A 100 -9.75 6.05 -0.90
C GLY A 100 -8.38 5.52 -0.50
N PHE A 101 -7.42 5.42 -1.43
CA PHE A 101 -6.04 5.01 -1.13
C PHE A 101 -5.27 6.11 -0.39
N ASP A 102 -4.32 5.70 0.45
CA ASP A 102 -3.46 6.61 1.19
C ASP A 102 -2.37 7.21 0.30
N PHE A 103 -1.84 6.44 -0.66
CA PHE A 103 -0.77 6.87 -1.57
C PHE A 103 -1.00 6.45 -3.01
N ALA A 104 -0.64 7.35 -3.92
CA ALA A 104 -0.48 7.08 -5.33
C ALA A 104 1.00 6.81 -5.62
N LEU A 105 1.30 5.68 -6.24
CA LEU A 105 2.67 5.29 -6.60
C LEU A 105 2.91 5.55 -8.09
N PRO A 106 4.00 6.24 -8.46
CA PRO A 106 4.36 6.41 -9.86
C PRO A 106 4.77 5.06 -10.49
N ARG A 107 4.71 5.00 -11.81
CA ARG A 107 5.37 3.95 -12.60
C ARG A 107 6.63 4.55 -13.26
N PRO A 108 7.77 3.84 -13.28
CA PRO A 108 8.04 2.59 -12.56
C PRO A 108 8.06 2.79 -11.04
N ILE A 109 7.76 1.73 -10.28
CA ILE A 109 7.77 1.77 -8.81
C ILE A 109 9.23 1.78 -8.33
N ASP A 110 9.61 2.82 -7.59
CA ASP A 110 10.87 2.83 -6.85
C ASP A 110 10.75 2.02 -5.56
N PHE A 111 11.53 0.94 -5.44
CA PHE A 111 11.47 0.04 -4.28
C PHE A 111 12.09 0.62 -3.00
N ALA A 112 12.99 1.61 -3.10
CA ALA A 112 13.52 2.30 -1.94
C ALA A 112 12.48 3.29 -1.38
N GLU A 113 11.80 4.03 -2.26
CA GLU A 113 10.72 4.93 -1.87
C GLU A 113 9.53 4.16 -1.28
N LEU A 114 9.14 3.04 -1.91
CA LEU A 114 8.09 2.16 -1.40
C LEU A 114 8.42 1.61 0.01
N ASP A 115 9.68 1.21 0.25
CA ASP A 115 10.10 0.74 1.58
C ASP A 115 9.99 1.84 2.64
N ALA A 116 10.46 3.05 2.32
CA ALA A 116 10.39 4.19 3.22
C ALA A 116 8.93 4.51 3.59
N LEU A 117 8.03 4.53 2.60
CA LEU A 117 6.59 4.76 2.80
C LEU A 117 5.96 3.69 3.70
N LEU A 118 6.24 2.41 3.43
CA LEU A 118 5.73 1.28 4.22
C LEU A 118 6.19 1.37 5.69
N ARG A 119 7.49 1.61 5.93
CA ARG A 119 8.04 1.70 7.30
C ARG A 119 7.46 2.85 8.09
N ASP A 120 7.36 4.04 7.48
CA ASP A 120 6.84 5.23 8.15
C ASP A 120 5.37 5.05 8.55
N HIS A 121 4.53 4.49 7.67
CA HIS A 121 3.09 4.39 7.92
C HIS A 121 2.70 3.21 8.81
N MET A 122 3.42 2.09 8.74
CA MET A 122 3.18 0.95 9.63
C MET A 122 3.62 1.24 11.08
N SER A 123 4.69 2.01 11.28
CA SER A 123 5.20 2.34 12.62
C SER A 123 4.36 3.38 13.36
N ARG A 124 3.76 4.34 12.64
CA ARG A 124 2.87 5.36 13.21
C ARG A 124 1.55 4.78 13.75
N ARG A 125 0.98 3.77 13.08
CA ARG A 125 -0.31 3.16 13.51
C ARG A 125 -0.16 2.11 14.62
N THR A 126 1.00 1.48 14.76
CA THR A 126 1.29 0.59 15.92
C THR A 126 1.56 1.37 17.20
N SER A 127 1.90 2.67 17.10
CA SER A 127 2.27 3.53 18.22
C SER A 127 1.09 4.35 18.79
N GLY A 128 -0.15 4.12 18.33
CA GLY A 128 -1.35 4.76 18.91
C GLY A 128 -1.53 6.25 18.61
N VAL A 129 -0.66 6.87 17.80
CA VAL A 129 -0.79 8.29 17.44
C VAL A 129 -1.40 8.39 16.05
N ARG A 130 -2.70 8.72 15.96
CA ARG A 130 -3.36 9.15 14.72
C ARG A 130 -2.76 10.49 14.26
N ALA A 131 -1.60 10.44 13.62
CA ALA A 131 -1.06 11.59 12.91
C ALA A 131 -1.90 11.80 11.64
N ARG A 132 -2.80 12.79 11.67
CA ARG A 132 -3.47 13.29 10.47
C ARG A 132 -2.39 13.73 9.48
N VAL A 133 -2.27 13.03 8.36
CA VAL A 133 -1.39 13.43 7.26
C VAL A 133 -1.94 14.75 6.69
N ARG A 134 -1.19 15.84 6.85
CA ARG A 134 -1.44 17.09 6.12
C ARG A 134 -0.92 16.89 4.70
N THR A 135 -1.81 16.96 3.72
CA THR A 135 -1.45 17.08 2.31
C THR A 135 -0.62 18.37 2.09
N PRO A 136 0.45 18.36 1.28
CA PRO A 136 1.15 19.59 0.93
C PRO A 136 0.20 20.51 0.17
N ARG A 137 0.02 21.72 0.69
CA ARG A 137 -0.80 22.77 0.10
C ARG A 137 -0.15 23.20 -1.21
N GLY A 138 -0.84 23.01 -2.33
CA GLY A 138 -0.41 23.45 -3.66
C GLY A 138 0.03 24.91 -3.64
N ASN A 139 1.22 25.16 -4.16
CA ASN A 139 1.82 26.48 -4.24
C ASN A 139 1.07 27.29 -5.31
N LYS A 140 0.21 28.22 -4.90
CA LYS A 140 -0.29 29.30 -5.76
C LYS A 140 0.81 30.35 -5.87
N GLN A 141 1.52 30.41 -6.99
CA GLN A 141 2.17 31.65 -7.45
C GLN A 141 1.36 32.15 -8.65
N ARG A 142 0.43 33.08 -8.43
CA ARG A 142 0.56 34.55 -8.47
C ARG A 142 0.66 35.08 -9.91
N LEU A 143 -0.47 35.67 -10.33
CA LEU A 143 -0.58 36.72 -11.34
C LEU A 143 0.59 37.71 -11.25
N ALA A 144 1.15 38.02 -12.41
CA ALA A 144 1.37 39.38 -12.87
C ALA A 144 1.16 39.39 -14.40
#